data_AF-E4YMZ6-F1
#
_entry.id   AF-E4YMZ6-F1
#
_cell.length_a   1.000
_cell.length_b   1.000
_cell.length_c   1.000
_cell.angle_alpha   90.00
_cell.angle_beta   90.00
_cell.angle_gamma   90.00
#
_symmetry.space_group_name_H-M   'P 1'
#
loop_
_entity.id
_entity.type
_entity.pdbx_description
1 polymer ?
#
loop_
_entity_poly.entity_id
_entity_poly.type
_entity_poly.pdbx_seq_one_letter_code
_entity_poly.pdbx_strand_id
1 'polypeptide(L)'
;MNALTLIITPGLDLISAAGLSVEFCGHTVRTFALTTEGTRKDRTIQTMSVMGPSVLLGVALTNLPGIVCLNWANAQLIEIFFFRMNFVMTLLGIAHGLILLPVILAYFGPNANKMKIYEEQQKAIDELGRTRSETKTDKKTDSMKMKAKGSTKITPTGPEYGDLEESAF
;
A
#
# COMPACT_ATOMS: atom_id res chain seq x y z
N MET A 1 20.78 43.77 -4.48
CA MET A 1 20.43 42.64 -3.57
C MET A 1 20.64 43.14 -2.16
N ASN A 2 19.57 43.25 -1.40
CA ASN A 2 19.52 44.06 -0.19
C ASN A 2 19.74 43.12 1.00
N ALA A 3 20.45 43.55 2.06
CA ALA A 3 20.70 42.72 3.24
C ALA A 3 19.40 42.18 3.88
N LEU A 4 18.30 42.92 3.76
CA LEU A 4 16.97 42.51 4.20
C LEU A 4 16.47 41.25 3.44
N THR A 5 16.70 41.19 2.12
CA THR A 5 16.30 40.04 1.30
C THR A 5 17.06 38.79 1.71
N LEU A 6 18.38 38.89 1.94
CA LEU A 6 19.21 37.75 2.35
C LEU A 6 18.80 37.12 3.69
N ILE A 7 18.15 37.87 4.58
CA ILE A 7 17.69 37.36 5.88
C ILE A 7 16.29 36.73 5.78
N ILE A 8 15.41 37.30 4.94
CA ILE A 8 14.00 36.89 4.87
C ILE A 8 13.82 35.60 4.06
N THR A 9 14.50 35.47 2.91
CA THR A 9 14.34 34.30 2.02
C THR A 9 14.62 32.96 2.70
N PRO A 10 15.75 32.76 3.43
CA PRO A 10 16.03 31.49 4.09
C PRO A 10 15.01 31.16 5.21
N GLY A 11 14.42 32.18 5.84
CA GLY A 11 13.36 31.98 6.82
C GLY A 11 12.08 31.41 6.21
N LEU A 12 11.73 31.83 4.99
CA LEU A 12 10.57 31.33 4.26
C LEU A 12 10.78 29.88 3.82
N ASP A 13 11.96 29.56 3.29
CA ASP A 13 12.30 28.20 2.87
C ASP A 13 12.28 27.23 4.06
N LEU A 14 12.74 27.68 5.24
CA LEU A 14 12.69 26.89 6.46
C LEU A 14 11.27 26.62 6.96
N ILE A 15 10.40 27.63 6.92
CA ILE A 15 8.98 27.50 7.29
C ILE A 15 8.25 26.55 6.35
N SER A 16 8.49 26.68 5.04
CA SER A 16 7.91 25.77 4.05
C SER A 16 8.40 24.33 4.23
N ALA A 17 9.69 24.12 4.53
CA ALA A 17 10.23 22.80 4.84
C ALA A 17 9.62 22.21 6.11
N ALA A 18 9.44 23.01 7.16
CA ALA A 18 8.80 22.57 8.41
C ALA A 18 7.33 22.18 8.21
N GLY A 19 6.58 22.96 7.42
CA GLY A 19 5.18 22.67 7.09
C GLY A 19 5.03 21.34 6.36
N LEU A 20 5.81 21.13 5.31
CA LEU A 20 5.84 19.86 4.58
C LEU A 20 6.23 18.68 5.49
N SER A 21 7.27 18.83 6.31
CA SER A 21 7.71 17.77 7.23
C SER A 21 6.62 17.34 8.21
N VAL A 22 5.85 18.30 8.77
CA VAL A 22 4.77 18.00 9.73
C VAL A 22 3.59 17.32 9.04
N GLU A 23 3.21 17.75 7.85
CA GLU A 23 2.15 17.13 7.05
C GLU A 23 2.49 15.66 6.75
N PHE A 24 3.70 15.40 6.26
CA PHE A 24 4.16 14.04 5.98
C PHE A 24 4.23 13.17 7.23
N CYS A 25 4.76 13.68 8.35
CA CYS A 25 4.83 12.93 9.60
C CYS A 25 3.42 12.60 10.14
N GLY A 26 2.50 13.57 10.10
CA GLY A 26 1.12 13.38 10.52
C GLY A 26 0.38 12.32 9.70
N HIS A 27 0.48 12.38 8.37
CA HIS A 27 -0.12 11.38 7.49
C HIS A 27 0.51 9.99 7.68
N THR A 28 1.84 9.91 7.82
CA THR A 28 2.54 8.64 8.04
C THR A 28 2.13 8.01 9.38
N VAL A 29 2.14 8.77 10.48
CA VAL A 29 1.75 8.26 11.80
C VAL A 29 0.28 7.82 11.83
N ARG A 30 -0.61 8.60 11.19
CA ARG A 30 -2.03 8.23 11.07
C ARG A 30 -2.20 6.92 10.30
N THR A 31 -1.59 6.79 9.13
CA THR A 31 -1.69 5.57 8.31
C THR A 31 -1.05 4.37 9.02
N PHE A 32 0.05 4.57 9.76
CA PHE A 32 0.66 3.56 10.61
C PHE A 32 -0.27 3.10 11.74
N ALA A 33 -1.01 4.03 12.37
CA ALA A 33 -1.93 3.73 13.46
C ALA A 33 -3.23 3.07 12.98
N LEU A 34 -3.63 3.32 11.73
CA LEU A 34 -4.78 2.68 11.09
C LEU A 34 -4.44 1.31 10.49
N THR A 35 -3.18 1.12 10.08
CA THR A 35 -2.68 -0.17 9.60
C THR A 35 -2.72 -1.21 10.72
N THR A 36 -3.31 -2.36 10.44
CA THR A 36 -3.46 -3.51 11.33
C THR A 36 -2.48 -4.64 11.02
N GLU A 37 -1.66 -4.46 9.98
CA GLU A 37 -0.66 -5.43 9.52
C GLU A 37 0.30 -5.86 10.64
N GLY A 38 0.68 -7.14 10.64
CA GLY A 38 1.42 -7.88 11.67
C GLY A 38 2.30 -7.08 12.66
N THR A 39 3.62 -7.12 12.49
CA THR A 39 4.56 -6.52 13.44
C THR A 39 4.74 -5.02 13.21
N ARG A 40 5.26 -4.29 14.22
CA ARG A 40 5.55 -2.84 14.09
C ARG A 40 6.40 -2.54 12.86
N LYS A 41 7.39 -3.39 12.57
CA LYS A 41 8.28 -3.24 11.41
C LYS A 41 7.52 -3.38 10.10
N ASP A 42 6.67 -4.40 9.97
CA ASP A 42 5.88 -4.62 8.76
C ASP A 42 4.93 -3.46 8.50
N ARG A 43 4.27 -2.93 9.55
CA ARG A 43 3.43 -1.74 9.42
C ARG A 43 4.18 -0.51 8.97
N THR A 44 5.38 -0.30 9.52
CA THR A 44 6.23 0.82 9.12
C THR A 44 6.63 0.69 7.65
N ILE A 45 7.00 -0.51 7.20
CA ILE A 45 7.36 -0.78 5.80
C ILE A 45 6.16 -0.55 4.88
N GLN A 46 4.99 -1.09 5.21
CA GLN A 46 3.76 -0.91 4.43
C GLN A 46 3.36 0.57 4.36
N THR A 47 3.37 1.26 5.49
CA THR A 47 3.05 2.69 5.55
C THR A 47 4.03 3.51 4.73
N MET A 48 5.34 3.22 4.83
CA MET A 48 6.35 3.94 4.05
C MET A 48 6.35 3.58 2.57
N SER A 49 5.90 2.38 2.19
CA SER A 49 5.70 2.02 0.79
C SER A 49 4.61 2.88 0.14
N VAL A 50 3.63 3.33 0.91
CA VAL A 50 2.53 4.18 0.43
C VAL A 50 2.89 5.68 0.52
N MET A 51 3.47 6.11 1.65
CA MET A 51 3.72 7.55 1.91
C MET A 51 5.09 8.04 1.39
N GLY A 52 6.09 7.17 1.37
CA GLY A 52 7.45 7.50 0.93
C GLY A 52 7.54 8.04 -0.50
N PRO A 53 6.86 7.42 -1.49
CA PRO A 53 6.83 7.94 -2.85
C PRO A 53 6.31 9.38 -2.95
N SER A 54 5.32 9.77 -2.16
CA SER A 54 4.77 11.14 -2.17
C SER A 54 5.80 12.19 -1.71
N VAL A 55 6.59 11.87 -0.68
CA VAL A 55 7.68 12.75 -0.20
C VAL A 55 8.80 12.84 -1.23
N LEU A 56 9.20 11.70 -1.78
CA LEU A 56 10.21 11.61 -2.82
C LEU A 56 9.81 12.43 -4.04
N LEU A 57 8.57 12.31 -4.50
CA LEU A 57 8.04 13.10 -5.61
C LEU A 57 8.01 14.59 -5.27
N GLY A 58 7.62 15.01 -4.06
CA GLY A 58 7.63 16.43 -3.68
C GLY A 58 9.02 17.06 -3.75
N VAL A 59 10.01 16.40 -3.13
CA VAL A 59 11.40 16.88 -3.13
C VAL A 59 12.04 16.75 -4.53
N ALA A 60 11.75 15.67 -5.26
CA ALA A 60 12.28 15.46 -6.60
C ALA A 60 11.67 16.42 -7.63
N LEU A 61 10.35 16.66 -7.61
CA LEU A 61 9.67 17.58 -8.53
C LEU A 61 10.13 19.02 -8.35
N THR A 62 10.56 19.40 -7.15
CA THR A 62 11.05 20.76 -6.89
C THR A 62 12.54 20.91 -7.19
N ASN A 63 13.37 19.88 -6.92
CA ASN A 63 14.82 19.96 -7.13
C ASN A 63 15.30 19.48 -8.50
N LEU A 64 14.69 18.43 -9.08
CA LEU A 64 15.14 17.87 -10.37
C LEU A 64 14.99 18.85 -11.54
N PRO A 65 13.89 19.61 -11.71
CA PRO A 65 13.81 20.59 -12.78
C PRO A 65 14.85 21.70 -12.63
N GLY A 66 15.19 22.09 -11.39
CA GLY A 66 16.27 23.04 -11.12
C GLY A 66 17.62 22.50 -11.56
N ILE A 67 17.94 21.25 -11.21
CA ILE A 67 19.19 20.57 -11.60
C ILE A 67 19.25 20.39 -13.13
N VAL A 68 18.15 20.00 -13.78
CA VAL A 68 18.08 19.80 -15.25
C VAL A 68 18.18 21.13 -16.01
N CYS A 69 17.53 22.19 -15.52
CA CYS A 69 17.63 23.53 -16.12
C CYS A 69 19.08 24.06 -16.05
N LEU A 70 19.77 23.84 -14.93
CA LEU A 70 21.18 24.20 -14.77
C LEU A 70 22.09 23.42 -15.71
N ASN A 71 21.78 22.16 -16.02
CA ASN A 71 22.52 21.37 -17.02
C ASN A 71 22.43 21.97 -18.44
N TRP A 72 21.41 22.76 -18.74
CA TRP A 72 21.28 23.45 -20.02
C TRP A 72 22.12 24.75 -20.10
N ALA A 73 22.55 25.28 -18.95
CA ALA A 73 23.43 26.43 -18.91
C ALA A 73 24.88 25.97 -19.15
N ASN A 74 25.40 26.19 -20.36
CA ASN A 74 26.76 25.85 -20.82
C ASN A 74 27.89 26.55 -20.01
N ALA A 75 28.01 26.23 -18.73
CA ALA A 75 28.98 26.84 -17.82
C ALA A 75 29.63 25.73 -16.96
N GLN A 76 30.87 25.36 -17.30
CA GLN A 76 31.61 24.24 -16.69
C GLN A 76 31.74 24.33 -15.16
N LEU A 77 31.87 25.55 -14.62
CA LEU A 77 31.91 25.80 -13.17
C LEU A 77 30.55 25.59 -12.49
N ILE A 78 29.46 25.96 -13.17
CA ILE A 78 28.09 25.80 -12.66
C ILE A 78 27.70 24.32 -12.75
N GLU A 79 28.05 23.64 -13.84
CA GLU A 79 27.75 22.23 -14.01
C GLU A 79 28.40 21.37 -12.91
N ILE A 80 29.73 21.38 -12.73
CA ILE A 80 30.38 20.54 -11.71
C ILE A 80 29.97 20.92 -10.27
N PHE A 81 29.89 22.22 -9.95
CA PHE A 81 29.68 22.67 -8.57
C PHE A 81 28.20 22.57 -8.17
N PHE A 82 27.26 23.00 -9.02
CA PHE A 82 25.83 22.94 -8.71
C PHE A 82 25.21 21.56 -8.97
N PHE A 83 25.64 20.81 -9.99
CA PHE A 83 25.10 19.46 -10.24
C PHE A 83 25.45 18.52 -9.10
N ARG A 84 26.75 18.38 -8.76
CA ARG A 84 27.16 17.46 -7.69
C ARG A 84 26.71 17.91 -6.32
N MET A 85 26.78 19.21 -6.00
CA MET A 85 26.39 19.69 -4.68
C MET A 85 24.89 19.52 -4.44
N ASN A 86 24.03 19.96 -5.36
CA ASN A 86 22.58 19.86 -5.18
C ASN A 86 22.09 18.42 -5.29
N PHE A 87 22.60 17.64 -6.25
CA PHE A 87 22.19 16.25 -6.41
C PHE A 87 22.58 15.40 -5.19
N VAL A 88 23.82 15.56 -4.68
CA VAL A 88 24.26 14.84 -3.47
C VAL A 88 23.48 15.31 -2.25
N MET A 89 23.28 16.62 -2.04
CA MET A 89 22.54 17.11 -0.87
C MET A 89 21.07 16.64 -0.90
N THR A 90 20.41 16.67 -2.06
CA THR A 90 19.05 16.14 -2.22
C THR A 90 19.00 14.64 -1.93
N LEU A 91 19.91 13.84 -2.48
CA LEU A 91 19.95 12.39 -2.21
C LEU A 91 20.24 12.09 -0.74
N LEU A 92 21.20 12.78 -0.13
CA LEU A 92 21.61 12.54 1.25
C LEU A 92 20.52 12.98 2.23
N GLY A 93 19.86 14.12 1.97
CA GLY A 93 18.75 14.64 2.75
C GLY A 93 17.50 13.76 2.68
N ILE A 94 17.17 13.27 1.48
CA ILE A 94 16.10 12.29 1.29
C ILE A 94 16.43 10.98 2.00
N ALA A 95 17.62 10.43 1.77
CA ALA A 95 18.03 9.17 2.37
C ALA A 95 18.01 9.26 3.91
N HIS A 96 18.57 10.33 4.48
CA HIS A 96 18.59 10.50 5.93
C HIS A 96 17.19 10.84 6.48
N GLY A 97 16.41 11.67 5.79
CA GLY A 97 15.07 12.07 6.22
C GLY A 97 14.05 10.93 6.20
N LEU A 98 14.09 10.07 5.18
CA LEU A 98 13.22 8.90 5.05
C LEU A 98 13.72 7.69 5.83
N ILE A 99 14.95 7.68 6.36
CA ILE A 99 15.43 6.64 7.28
C ILE A 99 15.10 7.00 8.73
N LEU A 100 15.30 8.27 9.12
CA LEU A 100 15.11 8.70 10.51
C LEU A 100 13.63 8.54 10.94
N LEU A 101 12.70 8.88 10.06
CA LEU A 101 11.26 8.83 10.32
C LEU A 101 10.72 7.41 10.58
N PRO A 102 10.93 6.40 9.71
CA PRO A 102 10.49 5.04 9.99
C PRO A 102 11.20 4.39 11.18
N VAL A 103 12.47 4.73 11.46
CA VAL A 103 13.17 4.23 12.66
C VAL A 103 12.48 4.72 13.93
N ILE A 104 12.10 5.99 13.99
CA ILE A 104 11.35 6.56 15.12
C ILE A 104 9.97 5.87 15.25
N LEU A 105 9.25 5.68 14.16
CA LEU A 105 7.94 5.01 14.18
C LEU A 105 8.05 3.52 14.58
N ALA A 106 9.10 2.82 14.16
CA ALA A 106 9.29 1.41 14.51
C ALA A 106 9.58 1.22 16.01
N TYR A 107 10.28 2.16 16.64
CA TYR A 107 10.66 2.09 18.06
C TYR A 107 9.58 2.66 18.99
N PHE A 108 9.04 3.84 18.66
CA PHE A 108 8.07 4.58 19.49
C PHE A 108 6.61 4.44 19.02
N GLY A 109 6.36 3.74 17.92
CA GLY A 109 5.01 3.58 17.39
C GLY A 109 4.08 2.78 18.32
N PRO A 110 2.80 3.18 18.45
CA PRO A 110 1.83 2.47 19.28
C PRO A 110 1.70 1.01 18.84
N ASN A 111 1.57 0.10 19.82
CA ASN A 111 1.31 -1.30 19.53
C ASN A 111 -0.03 -1.43 18.80
N ALA A 112 -0.10 -2.30 17.79
CA ALA A 112 -1.35 -2.55 17.09
C ALA A 112 -2.39 -3.05 18.08
N ASN A 113 -3.54 -2.37 18.13
CA ASN A 113 -4.62 -2.77 19.00
C ASN A 113 -5.24 -4.05 18.43
N LYS A 114 -5.03 -5.17 19.13
CA LYS A 114 -5.47 -6.51 18.71
C LYS A 114 -6.96 -6.53 18.35
N MET A 115 -7.77 -5.67 18.97
CA MET A 115 -9.20 -5.53 18.70
C MET A 115 -9.53 -5.15 17.24
N LYS A 116 -8.75 -4.26 16.62
CA LYS A 116 -8.99 -3.87 15.21
C LYS A 116 -8.61 -4.98 14.23
N ILE A 117 -7.58 -5.76 14.57
CA ILE A 117 -7.15 -6.92 13.78
C ILE A 117 -8.26 -7.99 13.78
N TYR A 118 -8.89 -8.24 14.94
CA TYR A 118 -10.00 -9.19 15.03
C TYR A 118 -11.25 -8.71 14.27
N GLU A 119 -11.58 -7.42 14.29
CA GLU A 119 -12.70 -6.88 13.51
C GLU A 119 -12.48 -6.98 12.00
N GLU A 120 -11.28 -6.71 11.50
CA GLU A 120 -10.95 -6.87 10.08
C GLU A 120 -10.93 -8.33 9.65
N GLN A 121 -10.39 -9.23 10.49
CA GLN A 121 -10.48 -10.67 10.23
C GLN A 121 -11.93 -11.16 10.21
N GLN A 122 -12.78 -10.66 11.11
CA GLN A 122 -14.20 -11.04 11.12
C GLN A 122 -14.91 -10.56 9.85
N LYS A 123 -14.65 -9.33 9.40
CA LYS A 123 -15.21 -8.82 8.13
C LYS A 123 -14.72 -9.61 6.92
N ALA A 124 -13.44 -9.98 6.88
CA ALA A 124 -12.89 -10.79 5.80
C ALA A 124 -13.50 -12.21 5.78
N ILE A 125 -13.74 -12.83 6.95
CA ILE A 125 -14.42 -14.12 7.08
C ILE A 125 -15.89 -14.01 6.64
N ASP A 126 -16.59 -12.94 7.03
CA ASP A 126 -17.97 -12.70 6.65
C ASP A 126 -18.12 -12.45 5.13
N GLU A 127 -17.19 -11.73 4.50
CA GLU A 127 -17.14 -11.56 3.05
C GLU A 127 -16.80 -12.86 2.30
N LEU A 128 -15.88 -13.67 2.84
CA LEU A 128 -15.58 -15.00 2.28
C LEU A 128 -16.80 -15.93 2.36
N GLY A 129 -17.57 -15.83 3.44
CA GLY A 129 -18.84 -16.54 3.62
C GLY A 129 -19.88 -16.12 2.60
N ARG A 130 -19.98 -14.82 2.31
CA ARG A 130 -20.92 -14.25 1.33
C ARG A 130 -20.58 -14.65 -0.11
N THR A 131 -19.31 -14.52 -0.50
CA THR A 131 -18.84 -14.95 -1.83
C THR A 131 -18.97 -16.46 -2.04
N ARG A 132 -18.68 -17.28 -1.01
CA ARG A 132 -18.92 -18.74 -1.06
C ARG A 132 -20.40 -19.10 -1.23
N SER A 133 -21.32 -18.28 -0.71
CA SER A 133 -22.76 -18.45 -0.89
C SER A 133 -23.21 -18.10 -2.32
N GLU A 134 -22.67 -17.02 -2.91
CA GLU A 134 -22.95 -16.63 -4.30
C GLU A 134 -22.44 -17.68 -5.31
N THR A 135 -21.23 -18.24 -5.12
CA THR A 135 -20.72 -19.30 -6.02
C THR A 135 -21.53 -20.61 -5.94
N LYS A 136 -22.16 -20.89 -4.79
CA LYS A 136 -23.00 -22.09 -4.60
C LYS A 136 -24.36 -21.95 -5.29
N THR A 137 -24.84 -20.71 -5.43
CA THR A 137 -26.10 -20.40 -6.11
C THR A 137 -25.90 -20.53 -7.62
N ASP A 138 -24.81 -19.98 -8.18
CA ASP A 138 -24.52 -20.08 -9.62
C ASP A 138 -24.30 -21.53 -10.10
N LYS A 139 -23.58 -22.37 -9.33
CA LYS A 139 -23.41 -23.79 -9.69
C LYS A 139 -24.72 -24.59 -9.65
N LYS A 140 -25.65 -24.22 -8.77
CA LYS A 140 -26.96 -24.90 -8.66
C LYS A 140 -27.83 -24.56 -9.89
N THR A 141 -27.78 -23.32 -10.36
CA THR A 141 -28.55 -22.86 -11.54
C THR A 141 -28.03 -23.47 -12.84
N ASP A 142 -26.72 -23.66 -12.97
CA ASP A 142 -26.11 -24.24 -14.19
C ASP A 142 -26.34 -25.76 -14.28
N SER A 143 -26.34 -26.47 -13.14
CA SER A 143 -26.67 -27.92 -13.10
C SER A 143 -28.13 -28.23 -13.45
N MET A 144 -29.04 -27.27 -13.32
CA MET A 144 -30.47 -27.43 -13.63
C MET A 144 -30.74 -27.26 -15.13
N LYS A 145 -29.88 -26.50 -15.85
CA LYS A 145 -30.09 -26.14 -17.27
C LYS A 145 -29.62 -27.24 -18.25
N MET A 146 -28.71 -28.13 -17.84
CA MET A 146 -28.30 -29.30 -18.63
C MET A 146 -29.37 -30.42 -18.69
N LYS A 147 -30.38 -30.43 -17.81
CA LYS A 147 -31.37 -31.51 -17.76
C LYS A 147 -32.62 -31.27 -18.63
N ALA A 148 -32.77 -30.10 -19.25
CA ALA A 148 -34.01 -29.70 -19.93
C ALA A 148 -34.00 -29.85 -21.48
N LYS A 149 -32.91 -30.33 -22.09
CA LYS A 149 -32.84 -30.56 -23.55
C LYS A 149 -32.65 -32.03 -23.88
N GLY A 150 -33.75 -32.73 -24.18
CA GLY A 150 -33.71 -34.05 -24.79
C GLY A 150 -34.71 -35.06 -24.21
N SER A 151 -35.98 -34.91 -24.55
CA SER A 151 -36.89 -36.06 -24.60
C SER A 151 -36.42 -36.98 -25.73
N THR A 152 -36.39 -38.30 -25.56
CA THR A 152 -37.20 -39.30 -26.31
C THR A 152 -36.64 -40.73 -26.14
N LYS A 153 -37.52 -41.64 -25.70
CA LYS A 153 -37.68 -43.05 -26.13
C LYS A 153 -37.00 -44.21 -25.32
N ILE A 154 -37.87 -45.19 -25.06
CA ILE A 154 -37.74 -46.66 -24.86
C ILE A 154 -37.16 -47.27 -23.55
N THR A 155 -38.08 -47.77 -22.71
CA THR A 155 -38.02 -49.06 -21.96
C THR A 155 -38.33 -50.23 -22.94
N PRO A 156 -38.20 -51.55 -22.62
CA PRO A 156 -37.83 -52.21 -21.34
C PRO A 156 -36.87 -53.44 -21.45
N THR A 157 -36.27 -53.88 -20.33
CA THR A 157 -36.04 -55.30 -19.95
C THR A 157 -35.48 -55.37 -18.50
N GLY A 158 -36.18 -56.05 -17.58
CA GLY A 158 -35.60 -56.58 -16.31
C GLY A 158 -34.98 -57.97 -16.53
N PRO A 159 -34.74 -58.83 -15.51
CA PRO A 159 -34.70 -58.69 -14.03
C PRO A 159 -33.26 -58.93 -13.47
N GLU A 160 -32.92 -58.85 -12.17
CA GLU A 160 -32.95 -59.92 -11.14
C GLU A 160 -31.97 -59.48 -10.00
N TYR A 161 -32.40 -59.18 -8.77
CA TYR A 161 -32.48 -60.00 -7.53
C TYR A 161 -31.15 -60.33 -6.81
N GLY A 162 -31.16 -60.18 -5.48
CA GLY A 162 -30.14 -60.66 -4.54
C GLY A 162 -29.57 -59.54 -3.64
N ASP A 163 -30.10 -59.22 -2.46
CA ASP A 163 -30.18 -59.98 -1.19
C ASP A 163 -28.96 -59.73 -0.27
N LEU A 164 -29.28 -59.25 0.95
CA LEU A 164 -28.62 -59.51 2.26
C LEU A 164 -27.20 -58.89 2.43
N GLU A 165 -26.68 -58.44 3.57
CA GLU A 165 -26.90 -58.57 5.02
C GLU A 165 -26.47 -57.21 5.63
N GLU A 166 -27.09 -56.64 6.67
CA GLU A 166 -27.13 -57.08 8.08
C GLU A 166 -25.76 -57.18 8.77
N SER A 167 -25.62 -56.39 9.84
CA SER A 167 -24.76 -56.58 11.03
C SER A 167 -23.26 -56.29 10.99
N ALA A 168 -22.83 -55.76 12.15
CA ALA A 168 -21.49 -55.83 12.76
C ALA A 168 -20.40 -54.90 12.20
N PHE A 169 -20.24 -53.71 12.81
CA PHE A 169 -19.35 -53.49 13.96
C PHE A 169 -19.47 -52.06 14.50
#